data_AF-A0A133UUG0-F1
#
_entry.id   AF-A0A133UUG0-F1
#
_cell.length_a   1.000
_cell.length_b   1.000
_cell.length_c   1.000
_cell.angle_alpha   90.00
_cell.angle_beta   90.00
_cell.angle_gamma   90.00
#
_symmetry.space_group_name_H-M   'P 1'
#
loop_
_entity.id
_entity.type
_entity.pdbx_description
1 polymer ?
#
loop_
_entity_poly.entity_id
_entity_poly.type
_entity_poly.pdbx_seq_one_letter_code
_entity_poly.pdbx_strand_id
1 'polypeptide(L)'
;MKNGLKKAINQSADLAELRLDKLEELSNWQDLLKMDIPIIATNRAKREGGYFKGSESERIEILLDAIDYGAFCVDIEFSTPDDKRKKIIEASEKKNVDVILSYHDFEKVSPAHELLDKAKEMSDSGCNFVKIVGFSNDFQESLEMLKFLIEFKEETDFPTIAFAMGEKGEFTRFTAPLLGSSITYTSVGRKTAPGQLDTSTVRKILDKYRY
;
A
#
# COMPACT_ATOMS: atom_id res chain seq x y z
N MET A 1 -1.07 4.51 18.71
CA MET A 1 -1.64 3.65 17.65
C MET A 1 -3.12 3.32 17.84
N LYS A 2 -3.56 2.73 18.97
CA LYS A 2 -5.00 2.43 19.21
C LYS A 2 -5.94 3.61 18.93
N ASN A 3 -5.56 4.83 19.32
CA ASN A 3 -6.34 6.04 19.02
C ASN A 3 -6.41 6.38 17.51
N GLY A 4 -5.39 6.03 16.72
CA GLY A 4 -5.40 6.19 15.27
C GLY A 4 -6.37 5.21 14.61
N LEU A 5 -6.34 3.93 15.00
CA LEU A 5 -7.27 2.91 14.51
C LEU A 5 -8.72 3.23 14.87
N LYS A 6 -8.98 3.65 16.11
CA LYS A 6 -10.32 4.12 16.53
C LYS A 6 -10.80 5.30 15.70
N LYS A 7 -9.93 6.25 15.35
CA LYS A 7 -10.29 7.36 14.46
C LYS A 7 -10.57 6.88 13.04
N ALA A 8 -9.85 5.88 12.53
CA ALA A 8 -10.06 5.33 11.20
C ALA A 8 -11.45 4.70 11.10
N ILE A 9 -11.82 3.90 12.10
CA ILE A 9 -13.16 3.33 12.26
C ILE A 9 -14.22 4.44 12.30
N ASN A 10 -14.03 5.45 13.15
CA ASN A 10 -14.99 6.57 13.28
C ASN A 10 -15.12 7.42 12.01
N GLN A 11 -14.11 7.40 11.13
CA GLN A 11 -14.14 8.09 9.83
C GLN A 11 -14.60 7.18 8.69
N SER A 12 -15.14 5.99 9.01
CA SER A 12 -15.64 5.01 8.03
C SER A 12 -14.56 4.60 7.01
N ALA A 13 -13.31 4.42 7.46
CA ALA A 13 -12.28 3.78 6.66
C ALA A 13 -12.64 2.30 6.46
N ASP A 14 -12.43 1.79 5.24
CA ASP A 14 -12.71 0.38 4.92
C ASP A 14 -11.62 -0.56 5.47
N LEU A 15 -10.38 -0.04 5.53
CA LEU A 15 -9.17 -0.73 5.93
C LEU A 15 -8.30 0.21 6.76
N ALA A 16 -7.42 -0.33 7.61
CA ALA A 16 -6.36 0.44 8.24
C ALA A 16 -4.98 -0.18 8.02
N GLU A 17 -4.01 0.67 7.68
CA GLU A 17 -2.60 0.25 7.60
C GLU A 17 -1.92 0.40 8.97
N LEU A 18 -1.40 -0.71 9.49
CA LEU A 18 -0.54 -0.74 10.67
C LEU A 18 0.93 -0.67 10.22
N ARG A 19 1.52 0.52 10.34
CA ARG A 19 2.94 0.78 10.08
C ARG A 19 3.83 0.29 11.23
N LEU A 20 4.23 -0.98 11.17
CA LEU A 20 5.07 -1.64 12.17
C LEU A 20 6.46 -1.01 12.28
N ASP A 21 6.99 -0.49 11.17
CA ASP A 21 8.28 0.20 11.11
C ASP A 21 8.32 1.51 11.91
N LYS A 22 7.16 2.07 12.26
CA LYS A 22 7.03 3.30 13.06
C LYS A 22 6.75 3.04 14.55
N LEU A 23 6.66 1.78 14.96
CA LEU A 23 6.48 1.44 16.37
C LEU A 23 7.81 1.62 17.11
N GLU A 24 7.80 2.40 18.19
CA GLU A 24 8.96 2.56 19.06
C GLU A 24 9.27 1.26 19.83
N GLU A 25 8.22 0.53 20.20
CA GLU A 25 8.31 -0.81 20.79
C GLU A 25 7.40 -1.78 20.04
N LEU A 26 7.93 -2.96 19.72
CA LEU A 26 7.19 -4.09 19.14
C LEU A 26 6.52 -4.95 20.21
N SER A 27 6.27 -4.41 21.40
CA SER A 27 5.55 -5.12 22.46
C SER A 27 4.04 -5.08 22.18
N ASN A 28 3.41 -6.25 22.14
CA ASN A 28 1.95 -6.42 22.01
C ASN A 28 1.29 -5.75 20.78
N TRP A 29 2.04 -5.52 19.69
CA TRP A 29 1.45 -4.95 18.48
C TRP A 29 0.43 -5.89 17.83
N GLN A 30 0.54 -7.20 18.07
CA GLN A 30 -0.38 -8.23 17.58
C GLN A 30 -1.82 -8.00 18.05
N ASP A 31 -2.01 -7.41 19.24
CA ASP A 31 -3.36 -7.06 19.73
C ASP A 31 -4.03 -5.96 18.90
N LEU A 32 -3.26 -5.20 18.11
CA LEU A 32 -3.82 -4.21 17.19
C LEU A 32 -4.45 -4.86 15.95
N LEU A 33 -4.07 -6.10 15.61
CA LEU A 33 -4.67 -6.85 14.51
C LEU A 33 -6.09 -7.31 14.82
N LYS A 34 -6.44 -7.42 16.12
CA LYS A 34 -7.75 -7.88 16.60
C LYS A 34 -8.80 -6.76 16.69
N MET A 35 -8.51 -5.59 16.10
CA MET A 35 -9.45 -4.47 16.07
C MET A 35 -10.61 -4.73 15.10
N ASP A 36 -11.74 -4.08 15.30
CA ASP A 36 -12.95 -4.19 14.44
C ASP A 36 -12.80 -3.46 13.08
N ILE A 37 -11.65 -3.60 12.43
CA ILE A 37 -11.36 -3.11 11.07
C ILE A 37 -10.27 -3.98 10.47
N PRO A 38 -10.37 -4.41 9.19
CA PRO A 38 -9.33 -5.22 8.59
C PRO A 38 -8.00 -4.44 8.51
N ILE A 39 -6.91 -5.08 8.92
CA ILE A 39 -5.59 -4.46 9.05
C ILE A 39 -4.65 -4.94 7.95
N ILE A 40 -4.07 -3.99 7.22
CA ILE A 40 -2.88 -4.19 6.39
C ILE A 40 -1.66 -4.01 7.27
N ALA A 41 -0.88 -5.06 7.50
CA ALA A 41 0.37 -4.97 8.24
C ALA A 41 1.54 -4.63 7.30
N THR A 42 2.18 -3.50 7.54
CA THR A 42 3.29 -3.00 6.72
C THR A 42 4.51 -2.77 7.60
N ASN A 43 5.62 -3.43 7.29
CA ASN A 43 6.92 -3.16 7.90
C ASN A 43 7.88 -2.60 6.83
N ARG A 44 7.74 -1.30 6.57
CA ARG A 44 8.42 -0.65 5.43
C ARG A 44 9.93 -0.56 5.66
N ALA A 45 10.70 -1.01 4.67
CA ALA A 45 12.16 -0.89 4.67
C ALA A 45 12.61 0.56 4.45
N LYS A 46 13.76 0.95 5.03
CA LYS A 46 14.35 2.31 4.87
C LYS A 46 14.58 2.70 3.42
N ARG A 47 15.00 1.75 2.59
CA ARG A 47 15.25 1.95 1.15
C ARG A 47 14.00 2.38 0.37
N GLU A 48 12.81 2.14 0.90
CA GLU A 48 11.53 2.58 0.34
C GLU A 48 10.80 3.54 1.31
N GLY A 49 11.55 4.39 2.02
CA GLY A 49 10.99 5.46 2.86
C GLY A 49 10.37 5.00 4.18
N GLY A 50 10.70 3.79 4.63
CA GLY A 50 10.32 3.28 5.94
C GLY A 50 11.28 3.67 7.06
N TYR A 51 10.92 3.27 8.28
CA TYR A 51 11.69 3.60 9.49
C TYR A 51 12.30 2.37 10.17
N PHE A 52 12.14 1.17 9.61
CA PHE A 52 12.61 -0.07 10.23
C PHE A 52 14.14 -0.07 10.36
N LYS A 53 14.65 -0.35 11.56
CA LYS A 53 16.08 -0.24 11.88
C LYS A 53 16.81 -1.59 11.98
N GLY A 54 16.08 -2.71 12.01
CA GLY A 54 16.66 -4.04 12.08
C GLY A 54 17.18 -4.55 10.72
N SER A 55 17.66 -5.79 10.75
CA SER A 55 18.07 -6.56 9.57
C SER A 55 16.88 -6.98 8.72
N GLU A 56 17.14 -7.31 7.46
CA GLU A 56 16.07 -7.77 6.56
C GLU A 56 15.40 -9.06 7.08
N SER A 57 16.15 -9.98 7.68
CA SER A 57 15.59 -11.19 8.27
C SER A 57 14.62 -10.86 9.41
N GLU A 58 14.97 -9.96 10.34
CA GLU A 58 14.07 -9.52 11.40
C GLU A 58 12.79 -8.87 10.85
N ARG A 59 12.93 -8.08 9.77
CA ARG A 59 11.78 -7.46 9.09
C ARG A 59 10.80 -8.49 8.57
N ILE A 60 11.32 -9.56 7.96
CA ILE A 60 10.53 -10.68 7.41
C ILE A 60 9.88 -11.50 8.53
N GLU A 61 10.59 -11.79 9.62
CA GLU A 61 9.98 -12.50 10.76
C GLU A 61 8.80 -11.72 11.35
N ILE A 62 8.89 -10.38 11.44
CA ILE A 62 7.75 -9.55 11.89
C ILE A 62 6.54 -9.64 10.93
N LEU A 63 6.78 -9.73 9.62
CA LEU A 63 5.70 -9.91 8.65
C LEU A 63 5.11 -11.33 8.69
N LEU A 64 5.94 -12.35 8.94
CA LEU A 64 5.49 -13.72 9.17
C LEU A 64 4.63 -13.81 10.43
N ASP A 65 5.04 -13.14 11.52
CA ASP A 65 4.20 -12.99 12.71
C ASP A 65 2.86 -12.33 12.33
N ALA A 66 2.85 -11.27 11.51
CA ALA A 66 1.58 -10.63 11.13
C ALA A 66 0.62 -11.60 10.44
N ILE A 67 1.15 -12.48 9.59
CA ILE A 67 0.39 -13.55 8.94
C ILE A 67 -0.14 -14.54 9.99
N ASP A 68 0.71 -15.02 10.90
CA ASP A 68 0.33 -16.00 11.92
C ASP A 68 -0.70 -15.48 12.92
N TYR A 69 -0.67 -14.17 13.21
CA TYR A 69 -1.61 -13.50 14.10
C TYR A 69 -2.87 -12.96 13.38
N GLY A 70 -3.05 -13.28 12.09
CA GLY A 70 -4.30 -13.05 11.37
C GLY A 70 -4.49 -11.63 10.85
N ALA A 71 -3.41 -10.97 10.39
CA ALA A 71 -3.56 -9.76 9.59
C ALA A 71 -4.46 -10.03 8.38
N PHE A 72 -5.24 -9.03 7.97
CA PHE A 72 -6.07 -9.16 6.77
C PHE A 72 -5.20 -9.25 5.51
N CYS A 73 -4.13 -8.46 5.50
CA CYS A 73 -3.17 -8.42 4.41
C CYS A 73 -1.80 -8.00 4.94
N VAL A 74 -0.72 -8.42 4.28
CA VAL A 74 0.64 -7.91 4.52
C VAL A 74 1.17 -7.16 3.29
N ASP A 75 1.94 -6.10 3.53
CA ASP A 75 2.65 -5.36 2.49
C ASP A 75 4.15 -5.68 2.54
N ILE A 76 4.68 -6.21 1.45
CA ILE A 76 6.10 -6.49 1.26
C ILE A 76 6.62 -5.83 -0.02
N GLU A 77 7.82 -5.26 0.04
CA GLU A 77 8.42 -4.56 -1.08
C GLU A 77 8.91 -5.54 -2.16
N PHE A 78 8.73 -5.14 -3.41
CA PHE A 78 9.32 -5.81 -4.57
C PHE A 78 10.85 -5.77 -4.53
N SER A 79 11.46 -4.75 -3.92
CA SER A 79 12.91 -4.71 -3.71
C SER A 79 13.44 -5.71 -2.66
N THR A 80 12.55 -6.40 -1.93
CA THR A 80 12.95 -7.46 -1.00
C THR A 80 13.57 -8.63 -1.77
N PRO A 81 14.66 -9.26 -1.29
CA PRO A 81 15.24 -10.44 -1.92
C PRO A 81 14.21 -11.55 -2.22
N ASP A 82 14.34 -12.19 -3.38
CA ASP A 82 13.35 -13.14 -3.91
C ASP A 82 13.07 -14.31 -2.97
N ASP A 83 14.09 -14.86 -2.31
CA ASP A 83 13.99 -15.91 -1.31
C ASP A 83 13.05 -15.52 -0.15
N LYS A 84 13.11 -14.27 0.28
CA LYS A 84 12.31 -13.73 1.39
C LYS A 84 10.89 -13.41 0.95
N ARG A 85 10.70 -12.88 -0.27
CA ARG A 85 9.35 -12.66 -0.84
C ARG A 85 8.61 -13.99 -0.96
N LYS A 86 9.25 -15.02 -1.51
CA LYS A 86 8.68 -16.37 -1.63
C LYS A 86 8.27 -16.94 -0.27
N LYS A 87 9.12 -16.80 0.75
CA LYS A 87 8.79 -17.22 2.13
C LYS A 87 7.49 -16.58 2.64
N ILE A 88 7.30 -15.28 2.39
CA ILE A 88 6.09 -14.55 2.80
C ILE A 88 4.87 -15.01 2.01
N ILE A 89 4.99 -15.15 0.70
CA ILE A 89 3.89 -15.59 -0.19
C ILE A 89 3.43 -17.00 0.20
N GLU A 90 4.35 -17.94 0.38
CA GLU A 90 4.02 -19.31 0.80
C GLU A 90 3.37 -19.38 2.19
N ALA A 91 3.84 -18.55 3.14
CA ALA A 91 3.23 -18.48 4.46
C ALA A 91 1.82 -17.88 4.41
N SER A 92 1.64 -16.84 3.59
CA SER A 92 0.38 -16.14 3.39
C SER A 92 -0.68 -17.05 2.76
N GLU A 93 -0.30 -17.81 1.73
CA GLU A 93 -1.17 -18.80 1.08
C GLU A 93 -1.67 -19.86 2.08
N LYS A 94 -0.78 -20.42 2.91
CA LYS A 94 -1.14 -21.43 3.93
C LYS A 94 -2.10 -20.89 4.99
N LYS A 95 -2.14 -19.58 5.20
CA LYS A 95 -2.93 -18.91 6.24
C LYS A 95 -4.11 -18.11 5.69
N ASN A 96 -4.30 -18.12 4.36
CA ASN A 96 -5.29 -17.31 3.66
C ASN A 96 -5.20 -15.80 4.01
N VAL A 97 -3.98 -15.28 4.02
CA VAL A 97 -3.71 -13.84 4.19
C VAL A 97 -3.31 -13.26 2.85
N ASP A 98 -3.85 -12.11 2.46
CA ASP A 98 -3.50 -11.49 1.18
C ASP A 98 -2.12 -10.80 1.24
N VAL A 99 -1.42 -10.78 0.11
CA VAL A 99 -0.12 -10.08 -0.03
C VAL A 99 -0.24 -8.91 -1.00
N ILE A 100 0.09 -7.72 -0.53
CA ILE A 100 0.43 -6.57 -1.35
C ILE A 100 1.93 -6.62 -1.64
N LEU A 101 2.29 -6.78 -2.91
CA LEU A 101 3.65 -6.57 -3.39
C LEU A 101 3.78 -5.11 -3.82
N SER A 102 4.63 -4.35 -3.12
CA SER A 102 4.70 -2.89 -3.29
C SER A 102 6.02 -2.39 -3.85
N TYR A 103 5.98 -1.32 -4.61
CA TYR A 103 7.15 -0.62 -5.14
C TYR A 103 6.96 0.88 -4.96
N HIS A 104 7.98 1.53 -4.40
CA HIS A 104 7.99 2.96 -4.18
C HIS A 104 9.20 3.61 -4.85
N ASP A 105 8.93 4.59 -5.71
CA ASP A 105 9.94 5.48 -6.27
C ASP A 105 9.79 6.87 -5.63
N PHE A 106 10.81 7.31 -4.91
CA PHE A 106 10.81 8.60 -4.22
C PHE A 106 11.42 9.73 -5.06
N GLU A 107 11.92 9.42 -6.25
CA GLU A 107 12.55 10.39 -7.14
C GLU A 107 11.59 10.85 -8.24
N LYS A 108 10.83 9.92 -8.82
CA LYS A 108 9.94 10.22 -9.96
C LYS A 108 8.75 9.26 -10.07
N VAL A 109 7.87 9.57 -11.02
CA VAL A 109 6.98 8.57 -11.64
C VAL A 109 7.60 8.15 -12.97
N SER A 110 7.92 6.87 -13.13
CA SER A 110 8.40 6.33 -14.41
C SER A 110 7.32 6.40 -15.51
N PRO A 111 7.71 6.44 -16.79
CA PRO A 111 6.77 6.35 -17.91
C PRO A 111 5.85 5.13 -17.82
N ALA A 112 4.63 5.24 -18.33
CA ALA A 112 3.59 4.21 -18.18
C ALA A 112 4.03 2.81 -18.65
N HIS A 113 4.77 2.72 -19.76
CA HIS A 113 5.27 1.44 -20.28
C HIS A 113 6.23 0.73 -19.32
N GLU A 114 7.11 1.47 -18.62
CA GLU A 114 8.00 0.88 -17.61
C GLU A 114 7.21 0.41 -16.37
N LEU A 115 6.16 1.15 -16.00
CA LEU A 115 5.28 0.77 -14.90
C LEU A 115 4.45 -0.47 -15.24
N LEU A 116 4.00 -0.61 -16.50
CA LEU A 116 3.32 -1.79 -17.00
C LEU A 116 4.21 -3.04 -16.91
N ASP A 117 5.44 -2.95 -17.43
CA ASP A 117 6.39 -4.06 -17.38
C ASP A 117 6.66 -4.49 -15.93
N LYS A 118 6.84 -3.51 -15.03
CA LYS A 118 7.02 -3.75 -13.60
C LYS A 118 5.79 -4.40 -12.97
N ALA A 119 4.59 -3.91 -13.28
CA ALA A 119 3.35 -4.46 -12.73
C ALA A 119 3.13 -5.91 -13.16
N LYS A 120 3.46 -6.26 -14.41
CA LYS A 120 3.41 -7.63 -14.93
C LYS A 120 4.37 -8.55 -14.18
N GLU A 121 5.61 -8.12 -13.98
CA GLU A 121 6.61 -8.88 -13.21
C GLU A 121 6.14 -9.10 -11.75
N MET A 122 5.54 -8.08 -11.14
CA MET A 122 5.00 -8.16 -9.78
C MET A 122 3.76 -9.07 -9.70
N SER A 123 2.84 -9.01 -10.66
CA SER A 123 1.65 -9.88 -10.66
C SER A 123 1.99 -11.35 -10.85
N ASP A 124 3.05 -11.65 -11.62
CA ASP A 124 3.53 -13.02 -11.84
C ASP A 124 4.26 -13.62 -10.62
N SER A 125 4.50 -12.82 -9.57
CA SER A 125 5.21 -13.26 -8.37
C SER A 125 4.36 -14.06 -7.39
N GLY A 126 3.05 -14.21 -7.63
CA GLY A 126 2.11 -14.91 -6.73
C GLY A 126 1.54 -14.05 -5.60
N CYS A 127 1.60 -12.72 -5.73
CA CYS A 127 0.92 -11.80 -4.80
C CYS A 127 -0.58 -11.68 -5.12
N ASN A 128 -1.33 -11.00 -4.25
CA ASN A 128 -2.77 -10.75 -4.44
C ASN A 128 -3.03 -9.33 -4.97
N PHE A 129 -2.14 -8.39 -4.66
CA PHE A 129 -2.22 -7.00 -5.08
C PHE A 129 -0.85 -6.49 -5.54
N VAL A 130 -0.83 -5.78 -6.66
CA VAL A 130 0.32 -4.95 -7.07
C VAL A 130 0.12 -3.54 -6.52
N LYS A 131 1.15 -2.95 -5.92
CA LYS A 131 1.13 -1.55 -5.45
C LYS A 131 2.31 -0.78 -6.02
N ILE A 132 2.07 0.27 -6.81
CA ILE A 132 3.10 1.12 -7.40
C ILE A 132 2.84 2.57 -7.00
N VAL A 133 3.84 3.20 -6.39
CA VAL A 133 3.75 4.57 -5.90
C VAL A 133 5.00 5.35 -6.30
N GLY A 134 4.84 6.40 -7.10
CA GLY A 134 5.95 7.30 -7.48
C GLY A 134 5.80 8.66 -6.82
N PHE A 135 6.90 9.39 -6.62
CA PHE A 135 6.86 10.79 -6.20
C PHE A 135 6.86 11.69 -7.43
N SER A 136 5.98 12.70 -7.47
CA SER A 136 6.02 13.68 -8.55
C SER A 136 5.61 15.09 -8.11
N ASN A 137 6.39 16.05 -8.60
CA ASN A 137 6.05 17.47 -8.58
C ASN A 137 5.79 18.01 -10.00
N ASP A 138 5.45 17.13 -10.94
CA ASP A 138 5.01 17.44 -12.30
C ASP A 138 3.67 16.75 -12.61
N PHE A 139 2.78 17.49 -13.26
CA PHE A 139 1.50 16.93 -13.69
C PHE A 139 1.67 15.90 -14.81
N GLN A 140 2.64 16.07 -15.72
CA GLN A 140 2.83 15.11 -16.81
C GLN A 140 3.28 13.75 -16.28
N GLU A 141 4.27 13.73 -15.39
CA GLU A 141 4.66 12.53 -14.64
C GLU A 141 3.49 11.91 -13.85
N SER A 142 2.68 12.74 -13.18
CA SER A 142 1.51 12.23 -12.43
C SER A 142 0.45 11.64 -13.36
N LEU A 143 0.33 12.12 -14.60
CA LEU A 143 -0.56 11.54 -15.61
C LEU A 143 -0.04 10.20 -16.14
N GLU A 144 1.28 9.98 -16.21
CA GLU A 144 1.85 8.68 -16.57
C GLU A 144 1.43 7.57 -15.59
N MET A 145 1.30 7.88 -14.28
CA MET A 145 0.74 6.94 -13.30
C MET A 145 -0.71 6.54 -13.62
N LEU A 146 -1.55 7.52 -14.01
CA LEU A 146 -2.95 7.24 -14.35
C LEU A 146 -3.08 6.51 -15.68
N LYS A 147 -2.24 6.85 -16.66
CA LYS A 147 -2.14 6.17 -17.95
C LYS A 147 -1.76 4.70 -17.76
N PHE A 148 -0.72 4.43 -16.96
CA PHE A 148 -0.33 3.07 -16.56
C PHE A 148 -1.53 2.30 -15.99
N LEU A 149 -2.25 2.90 -15.04
CA LEU A 149 -3.37 2.23 -14.39
C LEU A 149 -4.49 1.86 -15.38
N ILE A 150 -4.83 2.78 -16.29
CA ILE A 150 -5.84 2.53 -17.33
C ILE A 150 -5.38 1.39 -18.25
N GLU A 151 -4.17 1.49 -18.80
CA GLU A 151 -3.63 0.49 -19.74
C GLU A 151 -3.53 -0.90 -19.06
N PHE A 152 -3.10 -0.96 -17.80
CA PHE A 152 -3.03 -2.24 -17.07
C PHE A 152 -4.41 -2.86 -16.84
N LYS A 153 -5.43 -2.02 -16.57
CA LYS A 153 -6.81 -2.49 -16.37
C LYS A 153 -7.53 -2.88 -17.66
N GLU A 154 -7.07 -2.39 -18.81
CA GLU A 154 -7.53 -2.91 -20.11
C GLU A 154 -6.98 -4.31 -20.40
N GLU A 155 -5.80 -4.64 -19.86
CA GLU A 155 -5.16 -5.95 -20.06
C GLU A 155 -5.56 -7.00 -19.01
N THR A 156 -5.87 -6.60 -17.77
CA THR A 156 -6.15 -7.53 -16.67
C THR A 156 -6.99 -6.94 -15.54
N ASP A 157 -7.79 -7.80 -14.89
CA ASP A 157 -8.53 -7.45 -13.68
C ASP A 157 -7.68 -7.55 -12.39
N PHE A 158 -6.40 -7.93 -12.49
CA PHE A 158 -5.52 -8.15 -11.34
C PHE A 158 -5.56 -6.96 -10.36
N PRO A 159 -5.82 -7.14 -9.05
CA PRO A 159 -5.95 -6.03 -8.11
C PRO A 159 -4.70 -5.13 -8.08
N THR A 160 -4.89 -3.83 -8.28
CA THR A 160 -3.79 -2.86 -8.45
C THR A 160 -4.03 -1.63 -7.61
N ILE A 161 -2.99 -1.15 -6.95
CA ILE A 161 -2.99 0.07 -6.16
C ILE A 161 -1.96 1.01 -6.77
N ALA A 162 -2.42 2.13 -7.34
CA ALA A 162 -1.54 3.06 -8.03
C ALA A 162 -1.89 4.49 -7.69
N PHE A 163 -0.90 5.30 -7.31
CA PHE A 163 -1.04 6.76 -7.15
C PHE A 163 0.34 7.42 -7.08
N ALA A 164 0.39 8.72 -7.36
CA ALA A 164 1.55 9.56 -7.18
C ALA A 164 1.52 10.29 -5.81
N MET A 165 2.69 10.42 -5.19
CA MET A 165 2.97 11.31 -4.07
C MET A 165 3.39 12.69 -4.58
N GLY A 166 3.59 13.64 -3.67
CA GLY A 166 4.00 15.01 -4.00
C GLY A 166 2.81 15.93 -4.26
N GLU A 167 3.09 17.22 -4.40
CA GLU A 167 2.03 18.24 -4.55
C GLU A 167 1.26 18.03 -5.86
N LYS A 168 1.97 17.73 -6.96
CA LYS A 168 1.35 17.51 -8.26
C LYS A 168 0.81 16.08 -8.42
N GLY A 169 1.21 15.15 -7.57
CA GLY A 169 0.63 13.80 -7.49
C GLY A 169 -0.66 13.70 -6.67
N GLU A 170 -0.98 14.68 -5.81
CA GLU A 170 -2.09 14.60 -4.85
C GLU A 170 -3.44 14.23 -5.51
N PHE A 171 -3.73 14.77 -6.70
CA PHE A 171 -5.00 14.50 -7.38
C PHE A 171 -5.18 13.03 -7.76
N THR A 172 -4.08 12.31 -8.00
CA THR A 172 -4.12 10.89 -8.36
C THR A 172 -4.72 10.03 -7.25
N ARG A 173 -4.68 10.48 -5.99
CA ARG A 173 -5.24 9.72 -4.85
C ARG A 173 -6.75 9.56 -4.90
N PHE A 174 -7.47 10.47 -5.56
CA PHE A 174 -8.92 10.36 -5.73
C PHE A 174 -9.34 10.06 -7.16
N THR A 175 -8.49 10.32 -8.17
CA THR A 175 -8.79 9.93 -9.56
C THR A 175 -8.43 8.48 -9.84
N ALA A 176 -7.32 7.95 -9.30
CA ALA A 176 -6.92 6.56 -9.56
C ALA A 176 -7.97 5.53 -9.12
N PRO A 177 -8.67 5.67 -7.97
CA PRO A 177 -9.75 4.74 -7.62
C PRO A 177 -10.94 4.78 -8.59
N LEU A 178 -11.20 5.92 -9.24
CA LEU A 178 -12.22 6.04 -10.29
C LEU A 178 -11.79 5.37 -11.61
N LEU A 179 -10.50 5.08 -11.74
CA LEU A 179 -9.86 4.44 -12.90
C LEU A 179 -9.45 2.98 -12.62
N GLY A 180 -9.88 2.41 -11.49
CA GLY A 180 -9.68 0.99 -11.18
C GLY A 180 -8.61 0.68 -10.12
N SER A 181 -8.03 1.68 -9.45
CA SER A 181 -7.17 1.42 -8.29
C SER A 181 -8.00 0.86 -7.12
N SER A 182 -7.61 -0.31 -6.62
CA SER A 182 -8.37 -1.07 -5.61
C SER A 182 -8.38 -0.41 -4.24
N ILE A 183 -7.30 0.29 -3.87
CA ILE A 183 -7.16 0.96 -2.56
C ILE A 183 -6.61 2.37 -2.78
N THR A 184 -7.07 3.32 -1.98
CA THR A 184 -6.42 4.63 -1.84
C THR A 184 -6.10 4.92 -0.39
N TYR A 185 -4.92 5.51 -0.17
CA TYR A 185 -4.41 5.80 1.16
C TYR A 185 -4.73 7.25 1.52
N THR A 186 -5.47 7.41 2.62
CA THR A 186 -5.90 8.70 3.16
C THR A 186 -5.36 8.90 4.57
N SER A 187 -5.34 10.14 5.05
CA SER A 187 -4.91 10.44 6.40
C SER A 187 -6.09 10.51 7.37
N VAL A 188 -5.94 9.83 8.51
CA VAL A 188 -6.88 9.90 9.63
C VAL A 188 -6.38 10.95 10.62
N GLY A 189 -6.74 12.22 10.37
CA GLY A 189 -6.38 13.35 11.21
C GLY A 189 -5.10 14.07 10.73
N ARG A 190 -3.92 13.73 11.27
CA ARG A 190 -2.65 14.37 10.85
C ARG A 190 -2.18 13.76 9.53
N LYS A 191 -1.85 14.61 8.55
CA LYS A 191 -1.19 14.20 7.31
C LYS A 191 0.13 13.49 7.65
N THR A 192 0.29 12.25 7.20
CA THR A 192 1.49 11.41 7.41
C THR A 192 2.44 11.39 6.22
N ALA A 193 2.02 11.96 5.07
CA ALA A 193 2.82 12.21 3.89
C ALA A 193 2.32 13.46 3.13
N PRO A 194 3.19 14.19 2.39
CA PRO A 194 2.77 15.29 1.53
C PRO A 194 1.69 14.87 0.52
N GLY A 195 0.67 15.72 0.35
CA GLY A 195 -0.47 15.44 -0.54
C GLY A 195 -1.46 14.39 -0.03
N GLN A 196 -1.43 13.99 1.24
CA GLN A 196 -2.50 13.14 1.79
C GLN A 196 -3.78 13.96 2.03
N LEU A 197 -4.84 13.53 1.38
CA LEU A 197 -6.20 14.00 1.60
C LEU A 197 -6.80 13.33 2.84
N ASP A 198 -7.74 14.02 3.47
CA ASP A 198 -8.52 13.44 4.56
C ASP A 198 -9.50 12.39 4.02
N THR A 199 -9.76 11.35 4.84
CA THR A 199 -10.63 10.23 4.47
C THR A 199 -12.04 10.70 4.05
N SER A 200 -12.59 11.71 4.72
CA SER A 200 -13.95 12.19 4.46
C SER A 200 -14.10 12.88 3.11
N THR A 201 -13.09 13.63 2.68
CA THR A 201 -13.05 14.31 1.39
C THR A 201 -12.96 13.30 0.25
N VAL A 202 -12.04 12.33 0.35
CA VAL A 202 -11.92 11.28 -0.67
C VAL A 202 -13.20 10.45 -0.74
N ARG A 203 -13.79 10.07 0.40
CA ARG A 203 -15.07 9.35 0.44
C ARG A 203 -16.17 10.10 -0.31
N LYS A 204 -16.37 11.39 -0.04
CA LYS A 204 -17.37 12.22 -0.74
C LYS A 204 -17.14 12.28 -2.26
N ILE A 205 -15.89 12.31 -2.71
CA ILE A 205 -15.56 12.29 -4.14
C ILE A 205 -15.94 10.94 -4.73
N LEU A 206 -15.53 9.84 -4.09
CA LEU A 206 -15.81 8.49 -4.58
C LEU A 206 -17.31 8.19 -4.58
N ASP A 207 -18.05 8.52 -3.52
CA ASP A 207 -19.50 8.30 -3.45
C ASP A 207 -20.26 9.08 -4.55
N LYS A 208 -19.71 10.21 -5.02
CA LYS A 208 -20.32 11.02 -6.06
C LYS A 208 -20.00 10.55 -7.48
N TYR A 209 -18.79 10.06 -7.72
CA TYR A 209 -18.27 9.83 -9.07
C TYR A 209 -17.93 8.37 -9.39
N ARG A 210 -17.97 7.47 -8.41
CA ARG A 210 -17.77 6.04 -8.66
C ARG A 210 -19.01 5.48 -9.33
N TYR A 211 -18.83 4.97 -10.54
CA TYR A 211 -19.85 4.30 -11.36
C TYR A 211 -19.73 2.78 -11.24
#